data_AF-A0A2K3UX79-F1
#
_entry.id   AF-A0A2K3UX79-F1
#
_cell.length_a   1.000
_cell.length_b   1.000
_cell.length_c   1.000
_cell.angle_alpha   90.00
_cell.angle_beta   90.00
_cell.angle_gamma   90.00
#
_symmetry.space_group_name_H-M   'P 1'
#
loop_
_entity.id
_entity.type
_entity.pdbx_description
1 polymer ?
#
loop_
_entity_poly.entity_id
_entity_poly.type
_entity_poly.pdbx_seq_one_letter_code
_entity_poly.pdbx_strand_id
1 'polypeptide(L)'
;MVDREDEPTPPEQQATPSPVNHRPSPSRDPLHGVTLAMILERLHAEYGWEGLARRVPVRCFQLDPSVPSSLKFLRKTPWARAKVEALYVDLVTT
;
A
#
# COMPACT_ATOMS: atom_id res chain seq x y z
N MET A 1 -60.51 24.33 -19.86
CA MET A 1 -60.79 24.96 -18.56
C MET A 1 -61.06 23.83 -17.56
N VAL A 2 -60.20 23.50 -16.59
CA VAL A 2 -58.95 24.17 -16.13
C VAL A 2 -57.96 23.11 -15.62
N ASP A 3 -56.71 23.00 -16.08
CA ASP A 3 -56.28 23.15 -17.49
C ASP A 3 -55.03 22.30 -17.83
N ARG A 4 -53.86 22.56 -17.20
CA ARG A 4 -52.58 21.90 -17.51
C ARG A 4 -51.54 22.11 -16.39
N GLU A 5 -51.36 21.14 -15.50
CA GLU A 5 -50.24 21.14 -14.55
C GLU A 5 -49.07 20.32 -15.11
N ASP A 6 -47.92 20.96 -15.16
CA ASP A 6 -46.66 20.52 -15.72
C ASP A 6 -45.86 19.86 -14.59
N GLU A 7 -45.85 18.52 -14.51
CA GLU A 7 -45.00 17.81 -13.56
C GLU A 7 -43.62 17.55 -14.20
N PRO A 8 -42.53 18.17 -13.69
CA PRO A 8 -41.21 17.99 -14.25
C PRO A 8 -40.62 16.63 -13.84
N THR A 9 -40.08 15.90 -14.81
CA THR A 9 -39.26 14.70 -14.56
C THR A 9 -37.94 15.07 -13.89
N PRO A 10 -37.54 14.36 -12.82
CA PRO A 10 -36.15 13.91 -12.67
C PRO A 10 -36.05 12.38 -12.73
N PRO A 11 -34.99 11.83 -13.34
CA PRO A 11 -34.77 10.38 -13.39
C PRO A 11 -34.07 9.91 -12.11
N GLU A 12 -34.68 8.98 -11.36
CA GLU A 12 -33.95 8.25 -10.32
C GLU A 12 -33.88 6.75 -10.66
N GLN A 13 -32.74 6.39 -11.25
CA GLN A 13 -32.46 5.06 -11.77
C GLN A 13 -32.15 4.08 -10.62
N GLN A 14 -33.10 3.19 -10.31
CA GLN A 14 -32.82 2.01 -9.48
C GLN A 14 -32.02 0.97 -10.28
N ALA A 15 -30.69 1.14 -10.38
CA ALA A 15 -29.76 0.12 -10.85
C ALA A 15 -28.34 0.30 -10.29
N THR A 16 -27.97 -0.56 -9.33
CA THR A 16 -26.59 -0.84 -8.85
C THR A 16 -25.69 0.32 -8.40
N PRO A 17 -25.42 0.45 -7.08
CA PRO A 17 -24.07 0.75 -6.62
C PRO A 17 -23.20 -0.53 -6.67
N SER A 18 -22.01 -0.41 -7.28
CA SER A 18 -20.96 -1.42 -7.38
C SER A 18 -20.58 -2.05 -6.03
N PRO A 19 -19.95 -3.25 -5.98
CA PRO A 19 -19.47 -3.82 -4.72
C PRO A 19 -18.56 -2.84 -3.99
N VAL A 20 -18.91 -2.52 -2.73
CA VAL A 20 -18.22 -1.52 -1.92
C VAL A 20 -16.79 -1.98 -1.67
N ASN A 21 -15.87 -1.39 -2.41
CA ASN A 21 -14.44 -1.57 -2.24
C ASN A 21 -14.08 -1.14 -0.81
N HIS A 22 -13.61 -2.07 0.01
CA HIS A 22 -13.17 -1.76 1.37
C HIS A 22 -11.99 -0.79 1.29
N ARG A 23 -12.26 0.49 1.54
CA ARG A 23 -11.26 1.56 1.54
C ARG A 23 -10.88 1.81 3.01
N PRO A 24 -9.80 1.21 3.53
CA PRO A 24 -9.38 1.48 4.90
C PRO A 24 -8.99 2.95 5.03
N SER A 25 -9.64 3.66 5.94
CA SER A 25 -9.26 5.00 6.36
C SER A 25 -7.98 4.94 7.22
N PRO A 26 -6.99 5.82 7.02
CA PRO A 26 -5.72 5.74 7.72
C PRO A 26 -5.80 6.34 9.13
N SER A 27 -5.92 5.50 10.16
CA SER A 27 -5.60 5.89 11.53
C SER A 27 -4.12 6.26 11.65
N ARG A 28 -3.84 7.46 12.18
CA ARG A 28 -2.51 8.07 12.23
C ARG A 28 -1.78 7.75 13.54
N ASP A 29 -1.43 6.49 13.76
CA ASP A 29 -0.49 6.09 14.81
C ASP A 29 0.91 5.91 14.21
N PRO A 30 1.83 6.89 14.32
CA PRO A 30 3.04 6.93 13.50
C PRO A 30 4.07 5.83 13.80
N LEU A 31 3.99 5.18 14.98
CA LEU A 31 4.94 4.14 15.39
C LEU A 31 4.28 2.90 16.05
N HIS A 32 2.95 2.87 16.22
CA HIS A 32 2.30 1.74 16.88
C HIS A 32 2.02 0.62 15.87
N GLY A 33 2.79 -0.48 15.96
CA GLY A 33 2.59 -1.66 15.12
C GLY A 33 3.34 -1.64 13.78
N VAL A 34 4.47 -0.92 13.66
CA VAL A 34 5.32 -0.95 12.46
C VAL A 34 5.78 -2.39 12.17
N THR A 35 5.15 -3.01 11.17
CA THR A 35 5.48 -4.37 10.73
C THR A 35 6.60 -4.37 9.69
N LEU A 36 7.23 -5.53 9.49
CA LEU A 36 8.17 -5.74 8.38
C LEU A 36 7.57 -5.42 7.00
N ALA A 37 6.24 -5.51 6.85
CA ALA A 37 5.52 -5.08 5.63
C ALA A 37 5.57 -3.56 5.47
N MET A 38 5.20 -2.81 6.51
CA MET A 38 5.24 -1.34 6.51
C MET A 38 6.66 -0.80 6.32
N ILE A 39 7.66 -1.43 6.95
CA ILE A 39 9.08 -1.13 6.74
C ILE A 39 9.45 -1.24 5.26
N LEU A 40 9.10 -2.37 4.64
CA LEU A 40 9.43 -2.64 3.25
C LEU A 40 8.68 -1.72 2.29
N GLU A 41 7.39 -1.48 2.54
CA GLU A 41 6.55 -0.56 1.77
C GLU A 41 7.08 0.87 1.83
N ARG A 42 7.51 1.34 3.01
CA ARG A 42 8.10 2.69 3.14
C ARG A 42 9.43 2.80 2.43
N LEU A 43 10.33 1.84 2.61
CA LEU A 43 11.61 1.81 1.89
C LEU A 43 11.39 1.77 0.37
N HIS A 44 10.45 0.96 -0.10
CA HIS A 44 10.08 0.89 -1.52
C HIS A 44 9.51 2.22 -2.04
N ALA A 45 8.69 2.92 -1.26
CA ALA A 45 8.13 4.21 -1.64
C ALA A 45 9.22 5.30 -1.80
N GLU A 46 10.24 5.32 -0.94
CA GLU A 46 11.32 6.32 -0.99
C GLU A 46 12.41 5.99 -2.03
N TYR A 47 12.80 4.72 -2.16
CA TYR A 47 13.97 4.32 -2.95
C TYR A 47 13.66 3.52 -4.22
N GLY A 48 12.44 2.97 -4.35
CA GLY A 48 12.10 2.01 -5.41
C GLY A 48 12.86 0.68 -5.30
N TRP A 49 12.38 -0.34 -6.03
CA TRP A 49 12.99 -1.68 -5.96
C TRP A 49 14.46 -1.72 -6.38
N GLU A 50 14.88 -0.94 -7.39
CA GLU A 50 16.30 -0.79 -7.74
C GLU A 50 17.14 -0.12 -6.64
N GLY A 51 16.57 0.85 -5.91
CA GLY A 51 17.25 1.51 -4.80
C GLY A 51 17.43 0.60 -3.60
N LEU A 52 16.48 -0.30 -3.36
CA LEU A 52 16.62 -1.40 -2.39
C LEU A 52 17.64 -2.44 -2.88
N ALA A 53 17.55 -2.89 -4.14
CA ALA A 53 18.45 -3.90 -4.70
C ALA A 53 19.94 -3.48 -4.66
N ARG A 54 20.23 -2.18 -4.77
CA ARG A 54 21.59 -1.63 -4.61
C ARG A 54 22.10 -1.65 -3.17
N ARG A 55 21.24 -1.41 -2.18
CA ARG A 55 21.59 -1.37 -0.74
C ARG A 55 21.57 -2.77 -0.09
N VAL A 56 20.58 -3.57 -0.47
CA VAL A 56 20.36 -4.96 -0.07
C VAL A 56 20.40 -5.81 -1.33
N PRO A 57 21.58 -6.37 -1.71
CA PRO A 57 21.75 -7.14 -2.92
C PRO A 57 21.14 -8.55 -2.77
N VAL A 58 19.81 -8.60 -2.79
CA VAL A 58 19.01 -9.84 -2.78
C VAL A 58 18.23 -9.96 -4.07
N ARG A 59 18.25 -11.16 -4.67
CA ARG A 59 17.53 -11.46 -5.93
C ARG A 59 16.03 -11.12 -5.87
N CYS A 60 15.43 -11.17 -4.69
CA CYS A 60 14.00 -10.88 -4.50
C CYS A 60 13.60 -9.44 -4.88
N PHE A 61 14.53 -8.47 -4.85
CA PHE A 61 14.26 -7.09 -5.28
C PHE A 61 14.59 -6.83 -6.76
N GLN A 62 15.15 -7.82 -7.46
CA GLN A 62 15.58 -7.71 -8.86
C GLN A 62 14.71 -8.55 -9.81
N LEU A 63 14.29 -9.74 -9.37
CA LEU A 63 13.60 -10.72 -10.23
C LEU A 63 12.08 -10.69 -10.07
N ASP A 64 11.59 -10.71 -8.82
CA ASP A 64 10.16 -10.68 -8.47
C ASP A 64 9.90 -9.57 -7.42
N PRO A 65 10.11 -8.28 -7.78
CA PRO A 65 9.95 -7.14 -6.88
C PRO A 65 8.49 -6.95 -6.45
N SER A 66 8.13 -7.62 -5.36
CA SER A 66 6.77 -7.64 -4.81
C SER A 66 6.81 -7.75 -3.30
N VAL A 67 5.94 -7.02 -2.61
CA VAL A 67 5.83 -6.98 -1.14
C VAL A 67 5.63 -8.38 -0.53
N PRO A 68 4.62 -9.20 -0.94
CA PRO A 68 4.45 -10.55 -0.41
C PRO A 68 5.63 -11.50 -0.69
N SER A 69 6.21 -11.46 -1.89
CA SER A 69 7.39 -12.29 -2.24
C SER A 69 8.59 -11.93 -1.37
N SER A 70 8.84 -10.63 -1.21
CA SER A 70 9.89 -10.08 -0.36
C SER A 70 9.68 -10.46 1.11
N LEU A 71 8.48 -10.32 1.65
CA LEU A 71 8.18 -10.74 3.03
C LEU A 71 8.38 -12.25 3.23
N LYS A 72 8.01 -13.08 2.26
CA LYS A 72 8.28 -14.53 2.30
C LYS A 72 9.79 -14.82 2.28
N PHE A 73 10.59 -14.04 1.54
CA PHE A 73 12.04 -14.14 1.52
C PHE A 73 12.67 -13.67 2.85
N LEU A 74 12.34 -12.47 3.35
CA LEU A 74 12.83 -11.90 4.61
C LEU A 74 12.39 -12.69 5.86
N ARG A 75 11.38 -13.57 5.73
CA ARG A 75 11.02 -14.57 6.74
C ARG A 75 11.98 -15.76 6.78
N LYS A 76 12.56 -16.15 5.63
CA LYS A 76 13.51 -17.27 5.49
C LYS A 76 14.98 -16.85 5.57
N THR A 77 15.28 -15.56 5.40
CA THR A 77 16.65 -15.03 5.31
C THR A 77 16.86 -13.92 6.35
N PRO A 78 17.25 -14.26 7.60
CA PRO A 78 17.26 -13.31 8.72
C PRO A 78 18.28 -12.18 8.55
N TRP A 79 19.45 -12.43 7.96
CA TRP A 79 20.44 -11.38 7.69
C TRP A 79 19.91 -10.31 6.73
N ALA A 80 19.07 -10.70 5.76
CA ALA A 80 18.48 -9.78 4.81
C ALA A 80 17.40 -8.92 5.48
N ARG A 81 16.62 -9.51 6.41
CA ARG A 81 15.69 -8.77 7.26
C ARG A 81 16.40 -7.71 8.09
N ALA A 82 17.44 -8.10 8.84
CA ALA A 82 18.21 -7.18 9.66
C ALA A 82 18.79 -6.00 8.84
N LYS A 83 19.19 -6.25 7.59
CA LYS A 83 19.68 -5.18 6.69
C LYS A 83 18.56 -4.25 6.19
N VAL A 84 17.37 -4.77 5.95
CA VAL A 84 16.17 -3.97 5.61
C VAL A 84 15.71 -3.14 6.82
N GLU A 85 15.70 -3.74 8.03
CA GLU A 85 15.37 -3.05 9.28
C GLU A 85 16.38 -1.93 9.60
N ALA A 86 17.68 -2.19 9.43
CA ALA A 86 18.73 -1.17 9.61
C ALA A 86 18.61 0.00 8.63
N LEU A 87 18.29 -0.26 7.35
CA LEU A 87 18.04 0.80 6.36
C LEU A 87 16.78 1.63 6.66
N TYR A 88 15.78 1.03 7.31
CA TYR A 88 14.60 1.77 7.74
C TYR A 88 14.92 2.68 8.92
N VAL A 89 15.73 2.23 9.88
CA VAL A 89 16.23 3.07 10.98
C VAL A 89 17.04 4.26 10.43
N ASP A 90 17.95 4.02 9.49
CA ASP A 90 18.72 5.06 8.79
C ASP A 90 17.82 6.10 8.10
N LEU A 91 16.79 5.63 7.37
CA LEU A 91 15.81 6.46 6.67
C LEU A 91 14.94 7.32 7.61
N VAL A 92 14.50 6.80 8.76
CA VAL A 92 13.61 7.54 9.68
C VAL A 92 14.35 8.39 10.71
N THR A 93 15.68 8.25 10.81
CA THR A 93 16.53 9.04 11.71
C THR A 93 17.16 10.25 10.99
N THR A 94 17.13 10.25 9.64
CA THR A 94 17.64 11.32 8.75
C THR A 94 16.57 12.38 8.48
#